data_AF-A0A1D8ITB9-F1
#
_entry.id   AF-A0A1D8ITB9-F1
#
_cell.length_a   1.000
_cell.length_b   1.000
_cell.length_c   1.000
_cell.angle_alpha   90.00
_cell.angle_beta   90.00
_cell.angle_gamma   90.00
#
_symmetry.space_group_name_H-M   'P 1'
#
loop_
_entity.id
_entity.type
_entity.pdbx_description
1 polymer ?
#
loop_
_entity_poly.entity_id
_entity_poly.type
_entity_poly.pdbx_seq_one_letter_code
_entity_poly.pdbx_strand_id
1 'polypeptide(L)'
;MTSYTVMKGDNLWHIAGMQDVYSNPYEWPLIYKANAGKIKDPDLIFPGENLTINQDASTMEIDAAIYHAKRRGAWKLGHPTSSDLKYLKESAASFLKAK
;
A
#
# COMPACT_ATOMS: atom_id res chain seq x y z
N MET A 1 -15.37 1.28 -0.69
CA MET A 1 -14.36 0.51 -1.48
C MET A 1 -14.60 0.68 -2.97
N THR A 2 -13.63 1.24 -3.68
CA THR A 2 -13.63 1.39 -5.14
C THR A 2 -12.65 0.40 -5.77
N SER A 3 -12.74 0.16 -7.07
CA SER A 3 -11.86 -0.75 -7.79
C SER A 3 -11.04 0.03 -8.82
N TYR A 4 -9.73 -0.21 -8.88
CA TYR A 4 -8.81 0.42 -9.83
C TYR A 4 -8.15 -0.63 -10.71
N THR A 5 -8.21 -0.45 -12.03
CA THR A 5 -7.51 -1.33 -12.98
C THR A 5 -6.13 -0.77 -13.28
N VAL A 6 -5.10 -1.54 -12.95
CA VAL A 6 -3.69 -1.17 -13.15
C VAL A 6 -3.42 -0.95 -14.64
N MET A 7 -2.82 0.18 -14.98
CA MET A 7 -2.38 0.50 -16.34
C MET A 7 -0.87 0.26 -16.50
N LYS A 8 -0.43 0.25 -17.76
CA LYS A 8 1.00 0.09 -18.07
C LYS A 8 1.82 1.27 -17.52
N GLY A 9 2.78 0.95 -16.66
CA GLY A 9 3.66 1.94 -16.03
C GLY A 9 3.20 2.39 -14.63
N ASP A 10 2.05 1.90 -14.17
CA ASP A 10 1.58 2.16 -12.81
C ASP A 10 2.44 1.43 -11.77
N ASN A 11 2.49 2.04 -10.60
CA ASN A 11 2.98 1.45 -9.37
C ASN A 11 2.08 1.91 -8.22
N LEU A 12 2.12 1.21 -7.10
CA LEU A 12 1.24 1.51 -5.97
C LEU A 12 1.38 2.96 -5.46
N TRP A 13 2.60 3.52 -5.52
CA TRP A 13 2.88 4.91 -5.14
C TRP A 13 2.15 5.92 -6.03
N HIS A 14 2.25 5.76 -7.36
CA HIS A 14 1.54 6.62 -8.30
C HIS A 14 0.02 6.50 -8.16
N ILE A 15 -0.50 5.27 -8.03
CA ILE A 15 -1.95 5.03 -7.88
C ILE A 15 -2.46 5.74 -6.61
N ALA A 16 -1.79 5.57 -5.47
CA ALA A 16 -2.17 6.24 -4.22
C ALA A 16 -2.09 7.77 -4.33
N GLY A 17 -1.13 8.29 -5.09
CA GLY A 17 -0.97 9.72 -5.33
C GLY A 17 -2.06 10.36 -6.19
N MET A 18 -2.87 9.56 -6.90
CA MET A 18 -3.97 10.09 -7.72
C MET A 18 -5.04 10.73 -6.84
N GLN A 19 -5.55 11.88 -7.28
CA GLN A 19 -6.58 12.63 -6.56
C GLN A 19 -7.88 11.82 -6.35
N ASP A 20 -8.22 10.96 -7.31
CA ASP A 20 -9.39 10.09 -7.28
C ASP A 20 -9.21 8.84 -6.37
N VAL A 21 -7.99 8.63 -5.85
CA VAL A 21 -7.64 7.47 -5.02
C VAL A 21 -7.44 7.91 -3.57
N TYR A 22 -6.26 8.43 -3.21
CA TYR A 22 -6.00 8.97 -1.87
C TYR A 22 -5.47 10.40 -1.89
N SER A 23 -5.10 10.92 -3.06
CA SER A 23 -4.38 12.19 -3.21
C SER A 23 -3.07 12.25 -2.40
N ASN A 24 -2.54 11.10 -1.98
CA ASN A 24 -1.37 10.98 -1.13
C ASN A 24 -0.60 9.71 -1.47
N PRO A 25 0.58 9.84 -2.09
CA PRO A 25 1.31 8.67 -2.54
C PRO A 25 1.87 7.84 -1.37
N TYR A 26 2.03 8.41 -0.17
CA TYR A 26 2.47 7.67 1.02
C TYR A 26 1.42 6.67 1.55
N GLU A 27 0.20 6.71 1.04
CA GLU A 27 -0.88 5.80 1.42
C GLU A 27 -0.94 4.53 0.56
N TRP A 28 0.02 4.35 -0.36
CA TRP A 28 0.16 3.12 -1.15
C TRP A 28 0.13 1.81 -0.33
N PRO A 29 0.63 1.74 0.92
CA PRO A 29 0.55 0.51 1.71
C PRO A 29 -0.91 0.10 2.02
N LEU A 30 -1.87 1.04 2.03
CA LEU A 30 -3.29 0.69 2.18
C LEU A 30 -3.78 -0.13 1.00
N ILE A 31 -3.38 0.23 -0.22
CA ILE A 31 -3.69 -0.53 -1.44
C ILE A 31 -3.10 -1.94 -1.31
N TYR A 32 -1.84 -2.04 -0.87
CA TYR A 32 -1.18 -3.32 -0.66
C TYR A 32 -1.91 -4.17 0.39
N LYS A 33 -2.29 -3.58 1.53
CA LYS A 33 -3.00 -4.29 2.61
C LYS A 33 -4.37 -4.79 2.17
N ALA A 34 -5.13 -3.96 1.45
CA ALA A 34 -6.44 -4.33 0.92
C ALA A 34 -6.36 -5.46 -0.14
N ASN A 35 -5.20 -5.60 -0.81
CA ASN A 35 -4.98 -6.58 -1.87
C ASN A 35 -3.90 -7.61 -1.52
N ALA A 36 -3.57 -7.81 -0.24
CA ALA A 36 -2.48 -8.69 0.18
C ALA A 36 -2.67 -10.16 -0.24
N GLY A 37 -3.92 -10.58 -0.55
CA GLY A 37 -4.20 -11.90 -1.12
C GLY A 37 -3.94 -12.02 -2.63
N LYS A 38 -3.81 -10.89 -3.35
CA LYS A 38 -3.55 -10.81 -4.80
C LYS A 38 -2.11 -10.37 -5.08
N ILE A 39 -1.69 -9.28 -4.44
CA ILE A 39 -0.36 -8.70 -4.60
C ILE A 39 0.60 -9.47 -3.68
N LYS A 40 1.53 -10.20 -4.29
CA LYS A 40 2.59 -10.90 -3.55
C LYS A 40 3.77 -10.00 -3.22
N ASP A 41 4.04 -9.04 -4.09
CA ASP A 41 5.14 -8.09 -3.95
C ASP A 41 4.59 -6.67 -4.22
N PRO A 42 4.66 -5.74 -3.26
CA PRO A 42 4.16 -4.38 -3.45
C PRO A 42 4.88 -3.60 -4.55
N ASP A 43 6.10 -4.00 -4.92
CA ASP A 43 6.86 -3.38 -6.01
C ASP A 43 6.54 -4.01 -7.38
N LEU A 44 5.70 -5.06 -7.43
CA LEU A 44 5.37 -5.78 -8.66
C LEU A 44 3.85 -5.92 -8.83
N ILE A 45 3.27 -4.99 -9.59
CA ILE A 45 1.89 -5.05 -10.08
C ILE A 45 1.88 -5.14 -11.60
N PHE A 46 0.85 -5.79 -12.13
CA PHE A 46 0.72 -6.05 -13.56
C PHE A 46 -0.45 -5.29 -14.18
N PRO A 47 -0.29 -4.75 -15.40
CA PRO A 47 -1.39 -4.11 -16.11
C PRO A 47 -2.57 -5.07 -16.29
N GLY A 48 -3.78 -4.57 -16.05
CA GLY A 48 -5.04 -5.34 -16.09
C GLY A 48 -5.43 -5.95 -14.75
N GLU A 49 -4.59 -5.89 -13.72
CA GLU A 49 -5.00 -6.29 -12.37
C GLU A 49 -6.02 -5.32 -11.79
N ASN A 50 -7.07 -5.85 -11.16
CA ASN A 50 -8.08 -5.03 -10.49
C ASN A 50 -7.82 -4.98 -8.98
N LEU A 51 -7.38 -3.81 -8.52
CA LEU A 51 -7.03 -3.51 -7.14
C LEU A 51 -8.21 -2.91 -6.39
N THR A 52 -8.45 -3.40 -5.18
CA THR A 52 -9.40 -2.81 -4.25
C THR A 52 -8.77 -1.60 -3.59
N ILE A 53 -9.40 -0.43 -3.70
CA ILE A 53 -9.01 0.80 -3.02
C ILE A 53 -9.95 1.02 -1.84
N ASN A 54 -9.39 1.05 -0.63
CA ASN A 54 -10.13 1.34 0.59
C ASN A 54 -9.95 2.79 0.99
N GLN A 55 -10.88 3.67 0.61
CA GLN A 55 -10.92 5.09 1.00
C GLN A 55 -11.53 5.33 2.38
N ASP A 56 -12.18 4.31 2.95
CA ASP A 56 -12.84 4.38 4.25
C ASP A 56 -11.89 3.95 5.38
N ALA A 57 -10.58 3.98 5.15
CA ALA A 57 -9.56 3.61 6.13
C ALA A 57 -9.59 4.59 7.32
N SER A 58 -9.44 4.05 8.53
CA SER A 58 -9.36 4.88 9.73
C SER A 58 -8.08 5.72 9.74
N THR A 59 -8.09 6.84 10.47
CA THR A 59 -6.91 7.70 10.64
C THR A 59 -5.69 6.92 11.14
N MET A 60 -5.89 5.93 12.02
CA MET A 60 -4.80 5.06 12.49
C MET A 60 -4.20 4.20 11.38
N GLU A 61 -5.01 3.68 10.47
CA GLU A 61 -4.53 2.88 9.34
C GLU A 61 -3.79 3.75 8.33
N ILE A 62 -4.29 4.96 8.07
CA ILE A 62 -3.64 5.98 7.24
C ILE A 62 -2.28 6.34 7.84
N ASP A 63 -2.23 6.65 9.13
CA ASP A 63 -0.98 6.96 9.83
C ASP A 63 0.02 5.80 9.79
N ALA A 64 -0.45 4.56 9.97
CA ALA A 64 0.39 3.37 9.87
C ALA A 64 0.94 3.19 8.45
N ALA A 65 0.12 3.42 7.42
CA ALA A 65 0.54 3.35 6.03
C ALA A 65 1.60 4.41 5.71
N ILE A 66 1.35 5.68 6.08
CA ILE A 66 2.30 6.78 5.86
C ILE A 66 3.60 6.51 6.62
N TYR A 67 3.51 6.02 7.86
CA TYR A 67 4.66 5.66 8.67
C TYR A 67 5.51 4.57 8.00
N HIS A 68 4.85 3.52 7.49
CA HIS A 68 5.50 2.42 6.76
C HIS A 68 6.19 2.93 5.51
N ALA A 69 5.47 3.65 4.65
CA ALA A 69 5.98 4.15 3.37
C ALA A 69 7.23 5.03 3.55
N LYS A 70 7.26 5.87 4.60
CA LYS A 70 8.42 6.74 4.89
C LYS A 70 9.65 5.99 5.40
N ARG A 71 9.49 4.80 5.97
CA ARG A 71 10.58 4.04 6.62
C ARG A 71 10.98 2.76 5.90
N ARG A 72 10.17 2.29 4.95
CA ARG A 72 10.43 1.06 4.17
C ARG A 72 11.80 1.07 3.48
N GLY A 73 12.28 2.24 3.04
CA GLY A 73 13.51 2.39 2.28
C GLY A 73 13.27 2.33 0.75
N ALA A 74 14.35 2.22 -0.02
CA ALA A 74 14.30 2.19 -1.48
C ALA A 74 13.57 0.95 -2.02
N TRP A 75 12.93 1.09 -3.19
CA TRP A 75 12.30 -0.01 -3.93
C TRP A 75 13.28 -1.16 -4.16
N LYS A 76 12.85 -2.39 -3.84
CA LYS A 76 13.67 -3.60 -3.99
C LYS A 76 12.88 -4.64 -4.75
N LEU A 77 13.27 -4.86 -6.01
CA LEU A 77 12.68 -5.89 -6.84
C LEU A 77 13.00 -7.28 -6.29
N GLY A 78 11.98 -8.12 -6.14
CA GLY A 78 12.15 -9.57 -5.99
C GLY A 78 11.29 -10.19 -4.89
N HIS A 79 11.05 -9.49 -3.77
CA HIS A 79 10.21 -9.97 -2.67
C HIS A 79 9.74 -8.81 -1.76
N PRO A 80 8.57 -8.95 -1.09
CA PRO A 80 8.19 -8.05 -0.01
C PRO A 80 9.23 -8.05 1.10
N THR A 81 9.56 -6.87 1.61
CA THR A 81 10.54 -6.72 2.69
C THR A 81 9.98 -7.27 4.01
N SER A 82 10.86 -7.53 4.99
CA SER A 82 10.42 -7.90 6.34
C SER A 82 9.51 -6.84 6.96
N SER A 83 9.72 -5.55 6.64
CA SER A 83 8.83 -4.48 7.05
C SER A 83 7.45 -4.56 6.38
N ASP A 84 7.38 -4.92 5.09
CA ASP A 84 6.11 -5.09 4.38
C ASP A 84 5.30 -6.23 5.01
N LEU A 85 5.95 -7.36 5.31
CA LEU A 85 5.32 -8.50 6.00
C LEU A 85 4.84 -8.13 7.41
N LYS A 86 5.61 -7.32 8.14
CA LYS A 86 5.23 -6.83 9.46
C LYS A 86 3.99 -5.94 9.39
N TYR A 87 3.97 -4.99 8.46
CA TYR A 87 2.84 -4.09 8.22
C TYR A 87 1.55 -4.84 7.87
N LEU A 88 1.66 -5.92 7.09
CA LEU A 88 0.51 -6.77 6.75
C LEU A 88 -0.03 -7.56 7.94
N LYS A 89 0.84 -8.07 8.82
CA LYS A 89 0.45 -8.93 9.94
C LYS A 89 -0.02 -8.16 11.18
N GLU A 90 0.49 -6.96 11.40
CA GLU A 90 0.18 -6.17 12.59
C GLU A 90 -1.07 -5.30 12.42
N SER A 91 -1.76 -5.06 13.53
CA SER A 91 -2.79 -4.01 13.61
C SER A 91 -2.11 -2.64 13.51
N ALA A 92 -2.84 -1.64 13.01
CA ALA A 92 -2.33 -0.27 12.88
C ALA A 92 -1.80 0.27 14.23
N ALA A 93 -2.51 -0.02 15.33
CA ALA A 93 -2.09 0.36 16.67
C ALA A 93 -0.76 -0.28 17.09
N SER A 94 -0.56 -1.58 16.82
CA SER A 94 0.70 -2.26 17.14
C SER A 94 1.85 -1.77 16.26
N PHE A 95 1.58 -1.53 14.99
CA PHE A 95 2.58 -1.05 14.05
C PHE A 95 3.09 0.35 14.41
N LEU A 96 2.19 1.24 14.84
CA LEU A 96 2.53 2.59 15.27
C LEU A 96 3.24 2.66 16.63
N LYS A 97 3.21 1.61 17.46
CA LYS A 97 4.02 1.57 18.70
C LYS A 97 5.52 1.58 18.44
N ALA A 98 5.95 1.26 17.22
CA ALA A 98 7.34 1.37 16.80
C ALA A 98 7.74 2.80 16.37
N LYS A 99 6.81 3.77 16.41
CA LYS A 99 7.05 5.18 16.06
C LYS A 99 7.99 5.90 17.00
#